data_AF-A0A967DG18-F1
#
_entry.id   AF-A0A967DG18-F1
#
_cell.length_a   1.000
_cell.length_b   1.000
_cell.length_c   1.000
_cell.angle_alpha   90.00
_cell.angle_beta   90.00
_cell.angle_gamma   90.00
#
_symmetry.space_group_name_H-M   'P 1'
#
loop_
_entity.id
_entity.type
_entity.pdbx_description
1 polymer ?
#
loop_
_entity_poly.entity_id
_entity_poly.type
_entity_poly.pdbx_seq_one_letter_code
_entity_poly.pdbx_strand_id
1 'polypeptide(L)'
;MHVFPEADTILFLMRNIVGFIASAILFLSAFAHSFLGWPELRGDLVKVGAPKDLLNGLLVGWEFGGFTMLLLALILGNIFLQRRKGAAVSTFPALITGVGYVCFGLWAMLGVDFQPFYFVFILPGALLVFASRGPDPGRPTPSGACCTE
;
A
#
# COMPACT_ATOMS: atom_id res chain seq x y z
N MET A 1 -21.78 3.42 -25.73
CA MET A 1 -21.11 2.19 -25.27
C MET A 1 -19.73 2.16 -25.91
N HIS A 2 -18.68 2.51 -25.17
CA HIS A 2 -17.32 2.29 -25.66
C HIS A 2 -17.02 0.80 -25.55
N VAL A 3 -16.92 0.12 -26.69
CA VAL A 3 -16.38 -1.23 -26.77
C VAL A 3 -14.88 -1.09 -26.53
N PHE A 4 -14.45 -1.26 -25.29
CA PHE A 4 -13.02 -1.40 -25.01
C PHE A 4 -12.52 -2.67 -25.70
N PRO A 5 -11.33 -2.65 -26.32
CA PRO A 5 -10.64 -3.88 -26.69
C PRO A 5 -10.63 -4.83 -25.50
N GLU A 6 -10.90 -6.12 -25.73
CA GLU A 6 -10.99 -7.15 -24.68
C GLU A 6 -9.80 -7.09 -23.69
N ALA A 7 -8.61 -6.79 -24.20
CA ALA A 7 -7.37 -6.62 -23.45
C ALA A 7 -7.42 -5.49 -22.39
N ASP A 8 -8.06 -4.35 -22.68
CA ASP A 8 -8.14 -3.22 -21.75
C ASP A 8 -9.04 -3.55 -20.56
N THR A 9 -10.11 -4.32 -20.82
CA THR A 9 -11.04 -4.79 -19.79
C THR A 9 -10.34 -5.80 -18.86
N ILE A 10 -9.60 -6.76 -19.41
CA ILE A 10 -8.84 -7.74 -18.63
C ILE A 10 -7.80 -7.04 -17.77
N LEU A 11 -7.01 -6.11 -18.34
CA LEU A 11 -5.97 -5.40 -17.60
C LEU A 11 -6.56 -4.52 -16.48
N PHE A 12 -7.71 -3.89 -16.71
CA PHE A 12 -8.42 -3.14 -15.67
C PHE A 12 -8.88 -4.04 -14.51
N LEU A 13 -9.47 -5.20 -14.81
CA LEU A 13 -9.89 -6.16 -13.79
C LEU A 13 -8.70 -6.68 -12.98
N MET A 14 -7.62 -7.08 -13.66
CA MET A 14 -6.39 -7.55 -13.02
C MET A 14 -5.82 -6.50 -12.07
N ARG A 15 -5.73 -5.24 -12.49
CA ARG A 15 -5.21 -4.16 -11.63
C ARG A 15 -6.05 -3.94 -10.38
N ASN A 16 -7.38 -3.99 -10.49
CA ASN A 16 -8.25 -3.88 -9.32
C ASN A 16 -8.08 -5.08 -8.37
N ILE A 17 -8.01 -6.30 -8.90
CA ILE A 17 -7.76 -7.52 -8.09
C ILE A 17 -6.42 -7.40 -7.36
N VAL A 18 -5.36 -6.99 -8.07
CA VAL A 18 -4.03 -6.77 -7.47
C VAL A 18 -4.08 -5.68 -6.39
N GLY A 19 -4.81 -4.59 -6.61
CA GLY A 19 -4.99 -3.53 -5.62
C GLY A 19 -5.69 -4.02 -4.34
N PHE A 20 -6.70 -4.88 -4.49
CA PHE A 20 -7.35 -5.54 -3.36
C PHE A 20 -6.41 -6.48 -2.61
N ILE A 21 -5.66 -7.31 -3.33
CA ILE A 21 -4.67 -8.22 -2.73
C ILE A 21 -3.63 -7.41 -1.95
N ALA A 22 -3.09 -6.34 -2.52
CA ALA A 22 -2.12 -5.48 -1.85
C ALA A 22 -2.71 -4.84 -0.59
N SER A 23 -3.96 -4.37 -0.65
CA SER A 23 -4.66 -3.81 0.51
C SER A 23 -4.90 -4.86 1.61
N ALA A 24 -5.23 -6.11 1.24
CA ALA A 24 -5.39 -7.21 2.18
C ALA A 24 -4.05 -7.61 2.83
N ILE A 25 -2.95 -7.62 2.07
CA ILE A 25 -1.61 -7.84 2.62
C ILE A 25 -1.29 -6.76 3.64
N LEU A 26 -1.50 -5.48 3.33
CA LEU A 26 -1.25 -4.38 4.27
C LEU A 26 -2.13 -4.46 5.52
N PHE A 27 -3.40 -4.87 5.36
CA PHE A 27 -4.29 -5.11 6.48
C PHE A 27 -3.71 -6.18 7.41
N LEU A 28 -3.33 -7.35 6.87
CA LEU A 28 -2.70 -8.43 7.65
C LEU A 28 -1.36 -7.99 8.27
N SER A 29 -0.57 -7.20 7.55
CA SER A 29 0.68 -6.63 8.05
C SER A 29 0.48 -5.72 9.25
N ALA A 30 -0.64 -4.98 9.34
CA ALA A 30 -0.95 -4.16 10.51
C ALA A 30 -1.10 -5.03 11.79
N PHE A 31 -1.76 -6.18 11.67
CA PHE A 31 -1.86 -7.13 12.78
C PHE A 31 -0.51 -7.77 13.09
N ALA A 32 0.24 -8.20 12.07
CA ALA A 32 1.57 -8.78 12.28
C ALA A 32 2.51 -7.78 12.97
N HIS A 33 2.45 -6.50 12.58
CA HIS A 33 3.21 -5.43 13.20
C HIS A 33 2.92 -5.35 14.71
N SER A 34 1.67 -5.14 15.12
CA SER A 34 1.32 -4.99 16.53
C SER A 34 1.42 -6.30 17.34
N PHE A 35 0.91 -7.41 16.84
CA PHE A 35 0.76 -8.65 17.62
C PHE A 35 1.95 -9.59 17.54
N LEU A 36 2.75 -9.56 16.46
CA LEU A 36 3.90 -10.44 16.29
C LEU A 36 5.22 -9.68 16.46
N GLY A 37 5.34 -8.51 15.84
CA GLY A 37 6.57 -7.73 15.85
C GLY A 37 6.89 -7.12 17.22
N TRP A 38 5.88 -6.56 17.92
CA TRP A 38 6.13 -5.92 19.22
C TRP A 38 6.62 -6.89 20.29
N PRO A 39 6.00 -8.07 20.52
CA PRO A 39 6.47 -9.00 21.55
C PRO A 39 7.92 -9.45 21.35
N GLU A 40 8.33 -9.70 20.12
CA GLU A 40 9.70 -10.09 19.76
C GLU A 40 10.68 -8.94 20.04
N LEU A 41 10.44 -7.75 19.47
CA LEU A 41 11.28 -6.58 19.69
C LEU A 41 11.37 -6.20 21.17
N ARG A 42 10.25 -6.21 21.89
CA ARG A 42 10.23 -5.95 23.33
C ARG A 42 11.06 -6.97 24.09
N GLY A 43 10.99 -8.25 23.73
CA GLY A 43 11.79 -9.30 24.32
C GLY A 43 13.28 -9.01 24.21
N ASP A 44 13.73 -8.59 23.03
CA ASP A 44 15.13 -8.26 22.79
C ASP A 44 15.57 -6.97 23.49
N LEU A 45 14.72 -5.94 23.51
CA LEU A 45 14.99 -4.70 24.25
C LEU A 45 15.12 -4.94 25.76
N VAL A 46 14.29 -5.83 26.32
CA VAL A 46 14.39 -6.21 27.74
C VAL A 46 15.69 -6.97 28.02
N LYS A 47 16.12 -7.86 27.13
CA LYS A 47 17.40 -8.61 27.29
C LYS A 47 18.61 -7.69 27.38
N VAL A 48 18.60 -6.58 26.64
CA VAL A 48 19.70 -5.59 26.66
C VAL A 48 19.55 -4.53 27.76
N GLY A 49 18.55 -4.68 28.65
CA GLY A 49 18.37 -3.78 29.79
C GLY A 49 17.82 -2.40 29.41
N ALA A 50 17.01 -2.30 28.35
CA ALA A 50 16.42 -1.03 27.92
C ALA A 50 15.58 -0.38 29.06
N PRO A 51 15.67 0.95 29.28
CA PRO A 51 14.88 1.65 30.29
C PRO A 51 13.38 1.49 30.08
N LYS A 52 12.61 1.41 31.17
CA LYS A 52 11.14 1.24 31.11
C LYS A 52 10.45 2.36 30.34
N ASP A 53 10.91 3.60 30.49
CA ASP A 53 10.30 4.75 29.80
C ASP A 53 10.53 4.67 28.27
N LEU A 54 11.69 4.16 27.84
CA LEU A 54 11.97 3.91 26.42
C LEU A 54 11.05 2.81 25.87
N LEU A 55 10.87 1.71 26.62
CA LEU A 55 9.95 0.63 26.23
C LEU A 55 8.51 1.14 26.08
N ASN A 56 8.05 1.97 27.01
CA ASN A 56 6.70 2.54 26.97
C ASN A 56 6.53 3.51 25.80
N GLY A 57 7.51 4.39 25.56
CA GLY A 57 7.49 5.30 24.43
C GLY A 57 7.47 4.57 23.09
N LEU A 58 8.31 3.53 22.95
CA LEU A 58 8.34 2.68 21.76
C LEU A 58 7.02 1.92 21.56
N LEU A 59 6.43 1.38 22.63
CA LEU A 59 5.14 0.70 22.56
C LEU A 59 4.05 1.61 21.97
N VAL A 60 3.93 2.83 22.49
CA VAL A 60 2.92 3.79 22.02
C VAL A 60 3.13 4.13 20.54
N GLY A 61 4.38 4.42 20.16
CA GLY A 61 4.71 4.69 18.76
C GLY A 61 4.47 3.50 17.83
N TRP A 62 4.78 2.29 18.31
CA TRP A 62 4.59 1.04 17.57
C TRP A 62 3.12 0.74 17.33
N GLU A 63 2.27 0.86 18.35
CA GLU A 63 0.82 0.63 18.20
C GLU A 63 0.16 1.70 17.35
N PHE A 64 0.60 2.96 17.46
CA PHE A 64 0.16 4.01 16.54
C PHE A 64 0.54 3.68 15.09
N GLY A 65 1.76 3.17 14.86
CA GLY A 65 2.18 2.64 13.56
C GLY A 65 1.25 1.54 13.06
N GLY A 66 0.94 0.54 13.88
CA GLY A 66 -0.01 -0.53 13.53
C GLY A 66 -1.40 -0.01 13.17
N PHE A 67 -1.94 0.91 13.98
CA PHE A 67 -3.25 1.51 13.74
C PHE A 67 -3.30 2.34 12.45
N THR A 68 -2.26 3.14 12.17
CA THR A 68 -2.17 3.91 10.93
C THR A 68 -2.04 3.02 9.70
N MET A 69 -1.28 1.91 9.79
CA MET A 69 -1.21 0.89 8.73
C MET A 69 -2.59 0.26 8.46
N LEU A 70 -3.35 -0.05 9.50
CA LEU A 70 -4.72 -0.57 9.38
C LEU A 70 -5.63 0.42 8.65
N LEU A 71 -5.65 1.69 9.06
CA LEU A 71 -6.46 2.72 8.42
C LEU A 71 -6.07 2.91 6.94
N LEU A 72 -4.77 2.93 6.65
CA LEU A 72 -4.26 3.04 5.29
C LEU A 72 -4.74 1.86 4.43
N ALA A 73 -4.66 0.63 4.94
CA ALA A 73 -5.14 -0.55 4.24
C ALA A 73 -6.65 -0.47 3.90
N LEU A 74 -7.46 0.02 4.84
CA LEU A 74 -8.91 0.23 4.62
C LEU A 74 -9.19 1.30 3.56
N ILE A 75 -8.45 2.42 3.60
CA ILE A 75 -8.56 3.50 2.61
C ILE A 75 -8.21 2.98 1.21
N LEU A 76 -7.10 2.26 1.07
CA LEU A 76 -6.66 1.69 -0.20
C LEU A 76 -7.67 0.66 -0.72
N GLY A 77 -8.16 -0.22 0.14
CA GLY A 77 -9.21 -1.19 -0.22
C GLY A 77 -10.48 -0.49 -0.72
N ASN A 78 -10.89 0.61 -0.07
CA ASN A 78 -12.03 1.40 -0.52
C ASN A 78 -11.78 2.08 -1.88
N ILE A 79 -10.58 2.60 -2.15
CA ILE A 79 -10.24 3.18 -3.46
C ILE A 79 -10.46 2.13 -4.57
N PHE A 80 -9.92 0.92 -4.43
CA PHE A 80 -10.07 -0.12 -5.45
C PHE A 80 -11.50 -0.67 -5.53
N LEU A 81 -12.24 -0.70 -4.42
CA LEU A 81 -13.67 -1.03 -4.43
C LEU A 81 -14.50 -0.02 -5.20
N GLN A 82 -14.29 1.27 -4.97
CA GLN A 82 -15.03 2.33 -5.64
C GLN A 82 -14.64 2.42 -7.12
N ARG A 83 -13.36 2.23 -7.44
CA ARG A 83 -12.88 2.13 -8.84
C ARG A 83 -13.54 0.97 -9.57
N ARG A 84 -13.65 -0.21 -8.95
CA ARG A 84 -14.34 -1.38 -9.52
C ARG A 84 -15.84 -1.12 -9.75
N LYS A 85 -16.48 -0.30 -8.91
CA LYS A 85 -17.87 0.15 -9.09
C LYS A 85 -18.04 1.23 -10.17
N GLY A 86 -16.95 1.63 -10.85
CA GLY A 86 -16.98 2.65 -11.89
C GLY A 86 -16.97 4.09 -11.38
N ALA A 87 -16.71 4.31 -10.09
CA ALA A 87 -16.62 5.66 -9.55
C ALA A 87 -15.34 6.37 -10.03
N ALA A 88 -15.44 7.69 -10.21
CA ALA A 88 -14.32 8.58 -10.43
C ALA A 88 -13.49 8.69 -9.14
N VAL A 89 -12.46 7.85 -9.00
CA VAL A 89 -11.60 7.85 -7.80
C VAL A 89 -10.14 7.90 -8.19
N SER A 90 -9.43 8.84 -7.56
CA SER A 90 -8.00 8.98 -7.76
C SER A 90 -7.25 7.81 -7.14
N THR A 91 -6.43 7.12 -7.95
CA THR A 91 -5.48 6.11 -7.50
C THR A 91 -4.14 6.70 -7.05
N PHE A 92 -4.01 8.03 -7.09
CA PHE A 92 -2.76 8.72 -6.73
C PHE A 92 -2.30 8.43 -5.29
N PRO A 93 -3.18 8.40 -4.26
CA PRO A 93 -2.76 8.03 -2.91
C PRO A 93 -2.19 6.61 -2.84
N ALA A 94 -2.77 5.66 -3.58
CA ALA A 94 -2.28 4.29 -3.69
C ALA A 94 -0.92 4.23 -4.39
N LEU A 95 -0.72 5.06 -5.43
CA LEU A 95 0.56 5.15 -6.13
C LEU A 95 1.67 5.68 -5.22
N ILE A 96 1.45 6.81 -4.54
CA ILE A 96 2.46 7.39 -3.63
C ILE A 96 2.78 6.39 -2.52
N THR A 97 1.75 5.76 -1.94
CA THR A 97 1.94 4.74 -0.91
C THR A 97 2.80 3.60 -1.43
N GLY A 98 2.48 3.07 -2.61
CA GLY A 98 3.24 1.99 -3.24
C GLY A 98 4.70 2.37 -3.50
N VAL A 99 4.95 3.56 -4.04
CA VAL A 99 6.32 4.08 -4.25
C VAL A 99 7.06 4.21 -2.93
N GLY A 100 6.42 4.79 -1.91
CA GLY A 100 7.01 4.93 -0.58
C GLY A 100 7.42 3.58 0.02
N TYR A 101 6.55 2.57 -0.06
CA TYR A 101 6.84 1.21 0.40
C TYR A 101 8.02 0.58 -0.34
N VAL A 102 8.08 0.72 -1.67
CA VAL A 102 9.21 0.20 -2.47
C VAL A 102 10.51 0.92 -2.12
N CYS A 103 10.50 2.25 -2.06
CA CYS A 103 11.69 3.04 -1.73
C CYS A 103 12.19 2.71 -0.31
N PHE A 104 11.29 2.62 0.66
CA PHE A 104 11.65 2.25 2.03
C PHE A 104 12.20 0.83 2.11
N GLY A 105 11.54 -0.14 1.47
CA GLY A 105 11.99 -1.53 1.46
C GLY A 105 13.36 -1.71 0.80
N LEU A 106 13.60 -1.03 -0.33
CA LEU A 106 14.90 -1.01 -0.98
C LEU A 106 15.97 -0.36 -0.11
N TRP A 107 15.67 0.80 0.48
CA TRP A 107 16.58 1.47 1.40
C TRP A 107 16.94 0.59 2.61
N ALA A 108 15.95 -0.05 3.23
CA ALA A 108 16.16 -0.91 4.39
C ALA A 108 16.97 -2.17 4.02
N MET A 109 16.66 -2.80 2.88
CA MET A 109 17.40 -3.96 2.38
C MET A 109 18.86 -3.61 2.08
N LEU A 110 19.13 -2.48 1.44
CA LEU A 110 20.49 -2.05 1.12
C LEU A 110 21.26 -1.53 2.35
N GLY A 111 20.55 -0.96 3.33
CA GLY A 111 21.14 -0.39 4.53
C GLY A 111 21.41 -1.39 5.65
N VAL A 112 20.77 -2.57 5.60
CA VAL A 112 20.88 -3.62 6.64
C VAL A 112 21.15 -4.98 5.98
N ASP A 113 22.36 -5.15 5.47
CA ASP A 113 22.96 -6.42 5.01
C ASP A 113 22.10 -7.30 4.07
N PHE A 114 21.27 -6.71 3.22
CA PHE A 114 20.41 -7.44 2.27
C PHE A 114 19.47 -8.47 2.93
N GLN A 115 18.98 -8.19 4.13
CA GLN A 115 18.07 -9.13 4.81
C GLN A 115 16.78 -9.33 3.98
N PRO A 116 16.45 -10.58 3.57
CA PRO A 116 15.25 -10.86 2.77
C PRO A 116 13.93 -10.48 3.43
N PHE A 117 13.92 -10.32 4.75
CA PHE A 117 12.75 -9.85 5.50
C PHE A 117 12.13 -8.58 4.90
N TYR A 118 12.95 -7.65 4.37
CA TYR A 118 12.48 -6.38 3.81
C TYR A 118 11.64 -6.51 2.53
N PHE A 119 11.55 -7.70 1.92
CA PHE A 119 10.57 -7.97 0.86
C PHE A 119 9.12 -7.74 1.31
N VAL A 120 8.85 -7.80 2.62
CA VAL A 120 7.54 -7.46 3.20
C VAL A 120 7.08 -6.04 2.88
N PHE A 121 8.01 -5.11 2.60
CA PHE A 121 7.69 -3.75 2.15
C PHE A 121 7.65 -3.64 0.62
N ILE A 122 8.62 -4.28 -0.06
CA ILE A 122 8.79 -4.17 -1.52
C ILE A 122 7.60 -4.80 -2.26
N LEU A 123 7.19 -6.01 -1.85
CA LEU A 123 6.14 -6.76 -2.54
C LEU A 123 4.78 -6.02 -2.54
N PRO A 124 4.17 -5.65 -1.40
CA PRO A 124 2.91 -4.91 -1.41
C PRO A 124 3.05 -3.54 -2.09
N GLY A 125 4.20 -2.88 -1.95
CA GLY A 125 4.48 -1.62 -2.62
C GLY A 125 4.45 -1.75 -4.16
N ALA A 126 5.13 -2.76 -4.69
CA ALA A 126 5.16 -3.03 -6.14
C ALA A 126 3.77 -3.39 -6.68
N LEU A 127 2.99 -4.18 -5.93
CA LEU A 127 1.61 -4.51 -6.28
C LEU A 127 0.73 -3.25 -6.32
N LEU A 128 0.86 -2.34 -5.33
CA LEU A 128 0.15 -1.06 -5.32
C LEU A 128 0.54 -0.16 -6.50
N VAL A 129 1.84 -0.05 -6.81
CA VAL A 129 2.31 0.71 -7.97
C VAL A 129 1.70 0.16 -9.27
N PHE A 130 1.68 -1.16 -9.43
CA PHE A 130 1.05 -1.80 -10.59
C PHE A 130 -0.46 -1.54 -10.66
N ALA A 131 -1.16 -1.75 -9.55
CA ALA A 131 -2.61 -1.59 -9.44
C ALA A 131 -3.08 -0.15 -9.68
N SER A 132 -2.25 0.83 -9.29
CA SER A 132 -2.60 2.26 -9.37
C SER A 132 -2.55 2.82 -10.80
N ARG A 133 -2.05 2.07 -11.77
CA ARG A 133 -1.97 2.48 -13.19
C ARG A 133 -3.32 2.30 -13.90
N GLY A 134 -3.49 3.01 -15.01
CA GLY A 134 -4.60 2.84 -15.95
C GLY A 134 -5.62 3.98 -15.95
N PRO A 135 -6.61 3.91 -16.86
CA PRO A 135 -7.62 4.95 -17.01
C PRO A 135 -8.39 5.14 -15.71
N ASP A 136 -8.66 6.41 -15.38
CA ASP A 136 -9.62 6.79 -14.36
C ASP A 136 -10.99 6.82 -15.04
N PRO A 137 -11.93 5.93 -14.70
CA PRO A 137 -13.23 5.83 -15.37
C PRO A 137 -14.03 7.14 -15.36
N GLY A 138 -13.71 8.04 -14.43
CA GLY A 138 -14.39 9.32 -14.30
C GLY A 138 -13.62 10.53 -14.82
N ARG A 139 -12.40 10.36 -15.34
CA ARG A 139 -11.70 11.48 -15.97
C ARG A 139 -12.35 11.72 -17.33
N PRO A 140 -12.93 12.91 -17.59
CA PRO A 140 -13.43 13.21 -18.92
C PRO A 140 -12.27 13.00 -19.89
N THR A 141 -12.50 12.17 -20.91
CA THR A 141 -11.61 12.12 -22.06
C THR A 141 -11.47 13.56 -22.57
N PRO A 142 -10.27 14.00 -22.95
CA PRO A 142 -10.14 15.29 -23.62
C PRO A 142 -11.05 15.21 -24.85
N SER A 143 -12.24 15.82 -24.74
CA SER A 143 -13.11 16.10 -25.87
C SER A 143 -12.20 16.73 -26.90
N GLY A 144 -12.09 16.10 -28.06
CA GLY A 144 -11.14 16.43 -29.10
C GLY A 144 -11.01 17.94 -29.24
N ALA A 145 -9.77 18.38 -29.42
CA ALA A 145 -9.40 19.70 -29.92
C ALA A 145 -10.57 20.30 -30.69
N CYS A 146 -11.33 21.15 -30.00
CA CYS A 146 -12.45 21.86 -30.57
C CYS A 146 -11.83 22.83 -31.57
N CYS A 147 -12.15 22.61 -32.84
CA CYS A 147 -12.16 23.59 -33.92
C CYS A 147 -11.02 24.63 -33.87
N THR A 148 -9.93 24.35 -34.59
CA THR A 148 -9.15 25.45 -35.17
C THR A 148 -9.82 25.77 -36.50
N GLU A 149 -10.56 26.88 -36.49
CA GLU A 149 -11.03 27.59 -37.69
C GLU A 149 -9.85 28.18 -38.47
#